data_AF-A0A929DVA0-F1
#
_entry.id   AF-A0A929DVA0-F1
#
_cell.length_a   1.000
_cell.length_b   1.000
_cell.length_c   1.000
_cell.angle_alpha   90.00
_cell.angle_beta   90.00
_cell.angle_gamma   90.00
#
_symmetry.space_group_name_H-M   'P 1'
#
loop_
_entity.id
_entity.type
_entity.pdbx_description
1 polymer ?
#
loop_
_entity_poly.entity_id
_entity_poly.type
_entity_poly.pdbx_seq_one_letter_code
_entity_poly.pdbx_strand_id
1 'polypeptide(L)' 'MKKLLFSLCLVLMAAILFAQEQPLNVIVLGAHPDDCEGDAGGLALLYAKLGHNVKFVSLTNGDAGHYA' A
#
# COMPACT_ATOMS: atom_id res chain seq x y z
N MET A 1 -12.72 39.89 14.83
CA MET A 1 -12.30 39.31 13.54
C MET A 1 -11.02 38.47 13.63
N LYS A 2 -9.90 38.98 14.16
CA LYS A 2 -8.63 38.22 14.24
C LYS A 2 -8.72 36.91 15.04
N LYS A 3 -9.44 36.89 16.17
CA LYS A 3 -9.68 35.67 16.97
C LYS A 3 -10.51 34.62 16.23
N LEU A 4 -11.50 35.06 15.44
CA LEU A 4 -12.34 34.18 14.62
C LEU A 4 -11.53 33.59 13.47
N LEU A 5 -10.70 34.40 12.81
CA LEU A 5 -9.80 33.95 11.75
C LEU A 5 -8.78 32.93 12.29
N PHE A 6 -8.21 33.17 13.47
CA PHE A 6 -7.28 32.24 14.12
C PHE A 6 -7.95 30.91 14.47
N SER A 7 -9.16 30.95 15.02
CA SER A 7 -9.92 29.75 15.35
C SER A 7 -10.30 28.95 14.10
N LEU A 8 -10.66 29.63 13.01
CA LEU A 8 -10.95 28.98 11.72
C LEU A 8 -9.71 28.30 11.15
N CYS A 9 -8.55 28.96 11.22
CA CYS A 9 -7.27 28.40 10.78
C CYS A 9 -6.89 27.16 11.59
N LEU A 10 -7.11 27.18 12.91
CA LEU A 10 -6.85 26.05 13.79
C LEU A 10 -7.74 24.84 13.48
N VAL A 11 -9.02 25.07 13.17
CA VAL A 11 -9.96 24.00 12.78
C VAL A 11 -9.59 23.40 11.42
N LEU A 12 -9.24 24.23 10.44
CA LEU A 12 -8.75 23.76 9.13
C LEU A 12 -7.47 22.93 9.27
N MET A 13 -6.55 23.36 10.14
CA MET A 13 -5.31 22.63 10.40
C MET A 13 -5.53 21.34 11.20
N ALA A 14 -6.58 21.25 12.02
CA ALA A 14 -6.96 19.99 12.64
C ALA A 14 -7.57 19.01 11.61
N ALA A 15 -8.42 19.51 10.71
CA ALA A 15 -9.08 18.67 9.71
C ALA A 15 -8.09 17.94 8.78
N ILE A 16 -6.97 18.57 8.41
CA ILE A 16 -5.95 17.93 7.57
C ILE A 16 -5.09 16.89 8.30
N LEU A 17 -5.03 16.92 9.65
CA LEU A 17 -4.24 15.98 10.44
C LEU A 17 -4.97 14.63 10.57
N PHE A 18 -6.30 14.67 10.57
CA PHE A 18 -7.15 13.48 10.62
C PHE A 18 -7.51 12.93 9.23
N ALA A 19 -7.00 13.53 8.16
CA ALA A 19 -7.25 13.10 6.78
C ALA A 19 -6.36 11.91 6.35
N GLN A 20 -5.69 11.23 7.28
CA GLN A 20 -4.75 10.16 6.94
C GLN A 20 -5.50 8.96 6.35
N GLU A 21 -5.11 8.58 5.13
CA GLU A 21 -5.67 7.45 4.38
C GLU A 21 -5.52 6.15 5.16
N GLN A 22 -6.58 5.33 5.17
CA GLN A 22 -6.53 3.98 5.74
C GLN A 22 -5.48 3.14 4.99
N PRO A 23 -4.82 2.18 5.65
CA PRO A 23 -3.90 1.27 4.97
C PRO A 23 -4.58 0.59 3.77
N LEU A 24 -3.98 0.72 2.59
CA LEU A 24 -4.45 0.03 1.40
C LEU A 24 -4.24 -1.48 1.54
N ASN A 25 -5.15 -2.26 0.93
CA ASN A 25 -5.00 -3.70 0.78
C ASN A 25 -4.61 -4.00 -0.67
N VAL A 26 -3.35 -4.35 -0.87
CA VAL A 26 -2.78 -4.66 -2.18
C VAL A 26 -2.68 -6.17 -2.34
N ILE A 27 -3.28 -6.69 -3.41
CA ILE A 27 -3.17 -8.10 -3.79
C ILE A 27 -2.45 -8.14 -5.14
N VAL A 28 -1.34 -8.89 -5.19
CA VAL A 28 -0.64 -9.21 -6.43
C VAL A 28 -0.97 -10.66 -6.78
N LEU A 29 -1.46 -10.87 -8.00
CA LEU A 29 -1.80 -12.19 -8.53
C LEU A 29 -0.71 -12.60 -9.52
N GLY A 30 -0.01 -13.69 -9.23
CA GLY A 30 0.98 -14.31 -10.12
C GLY A 30 0.52 -15.69 -10.58
N ALA A 31 0.94 -16.13 -11.76
CA ALA A 31 0.60 -17.47 -12.23
C ALA A 31 1.38 -18.54 -11.45
N HIS A 32 2.66 -18.29 -11.17
CA HIS A 32 3.59 -19.20 -10.51
C HIS A 32 4.25 -18.56 -9.27
N PRO A 33 4.94 -19.35 -8.42
CA PRO A 33 5.67 -18.84 -7.26
C PRO A 33 6.98 -18.15 -7.65
N ASP A 34 6.90 -16.89 -8.05
CA ASP A 34 8.03 -16.00 -8.40
C ASP A 34 7.54 -14.77 -9.19
N ASP A 35 6.48 -14.94 -9.97
CA ASP A 35 5.89 -13.89 -10.80
C ASP A 35 5.58 -12.61 -9.99
N CYS A 36 5.03 -12.76 -8.77
CA CYS A 36 4.70 -11.62 -7.92
C CYS A 36 5.95 -10.82 -7.51
N GLU A 37 7.02 -11.52 -7.15
CA GLU A 37 8.31 -10.96 -6.77
C GLU A 37 9.01 -10.31 -7.96
N GLY A 38 9.03 -10.99 -9.11
CA GLY A 38 9.71 -10.54 -10.32
C GLY A 38 9.06 -9.30 -10.94
N ASP A 39 7.73 -9.32 -11.07
CA ASP A 39 7.00 -8.26 -11.78
C ASP A 39 6.66 -7.08 -10.87
N ALA A 40 6.40 -7.34 -9.58
CA ALA A 40 5.86 -6.32 -8.67
C ALA A 40 6.57 -6.25 -7.30
N GLY A 41 7.64 -7.01 -7.06
CA GLY A 41 8.30 -7.08 -5.75
C GLY A 41 8.78 -5.73 -5.22
N GLY A 42 9.32 -4.87 -6.10
CA GLY A 42 9.74 -3.52 -5.73
C GLY A 42 8.58 -2.62 -5.29
N LEU A 43 7.46 -2.69 -6.00
CA LEU A 43 6.24 -1.94 -5.67
C LEU A 43 5.62 -2.45 -4.37
N ALA A 44 5.51 -3.77 -4.22
CA ALA A 44 5.04 -4.43 -3.02
C ALA A 44 5.85 -4.03 -1.78
N LEU A 45 7.18 -4.03 -1.89
CA LEU A 45 8.07 -3.59 -0.80
C LEU A 45 7.85 -2.12 -0.45
N LEU A 46 7.66 -1.24 -1.44
CA LEU A 46 7.35 0.17 -1.21
C LEU A 46 6.07 0.32 -0.40
N TYR A 47 4.99 -0.36 -0.80
CA TYR A 47 3.70 -0.30 -0.11
C TYR A 47 3.78 -0.87 1.31
N ALA A 48 4.48 -2.00 1.49
CA ALA A 48 4.72 -2.57 2.81
C ALA A 48 5.51 -1.59 3.72
N LYS A 49 6.53 -0.91 3.19
CA LYS A 49 7.30 0.12 3.93
C LYS A 49 6.47 1.34 4.30
N LEU A 50 5.46 1.69 3.51
CA LEU A 50 4.51 2.76 3.80
C LEU A 50 3.40 2.35 4.78
N GLY A 51 3.41 1.09 5.26
CA GLY A 51 2.44 0.58 6.22
C GLY A 51 1.14 0.07 5.60
N HIS A 52 1.13 -0.19 4.29
CA HIS A 52 -0.01 -0.84 3.62
C HIS A 52 0.08 -2.36 3.74
N ASN A 53 -1.08 -3.02 3.62
CA ASN A 53 -1.15 -4.47 3.61
C ASN A 53 -0.85 -4.98 2.21
N VAL A 54 0.06 -5.95 2.10
CA VAL A 54 0.40 -6.58 0.82
C VAL A 54 0.25 -8.08 0.93
N LYS A 55 -0.39 -8.69 -0.05
CA LYS A 55 -0.51 -10.15 -0.17
C LYS A 55 -0.15 -10.58 -1.59
N PHE A 56 0.75 -11.54 -1.68
CA PHE A 56 1.01 -12.27 -2.92
C PHE A 56 0.14 -13.51 -2.95
N VAL A 57 -0.42 -13.79 -4.12
CA VAL A 57 -1.22 -14.99 -4.38
C VAL A 57 -0.71 -15.60 -5.66
N SER A 58 -0.16 -16.80 -5.54
CA SER A 58 0.14 -17.63 -6.71
C SER A 58 -1.07 -18.49 -7.06
N LEU A 59 -1.42 -18.54 -8.34
CA LEU A 59 -2.55 -19.34 -8.83
C LEU A 59 -2.20 -20.82 -8.97
N THR A 60 -0.91 -21.14 -9.10
CA THR A 60 -0.39 -22.50 -9.20
C THR A 60 0.75 -22.73 -8.22
N ASN A 61 1.16 -23.98 -8.03
CA ASN A 61 2.33 -24.33 -7.21
C ASN A 61 3.65 -24.29 -7.99
N GLY A 62 3.63 -24.01 -9.30
CA GLY A 62 4.83 -23.95 -10.15
C GLY A 62 5.56 -25.28 -10.36
N ASP A 63 4.90 -26.43 -10.17
CA ASP A 63 5.54 -27.75 -10.19
C ASP A 63 6.14 -28.16 -11.55
N ALA A 64 5.69 -27.56 -12.65
CA ALA A 64 6.24 -27.75 -14.00
C ALA A 64 7.45 -26.83 -14.31
N GLY A 65 7.89 -26.02 -13.34
CA GLY A 65 9.05 -25.15 -13.47
C GLY A 65 10.35 -25.95 -13.62
N HIS A 66 11.32 -25.39 -14.37
CA HIS A 66 12.64 -25.99 -14.54
C HIS A 66 13.64 -25.20 -13.69
N TYR A 67 14.27 -25.85 -12.71
CA TYR A 67 15.49 -25.35 -12.10
C TYR A 67 16.68 -25.80 -12.97
N ALA A 68 17.39 -24.84 -13.57
CA ALA A 68 18.72 -25.06 -14.13
C ALA A 68 19.77 -24.52 -13.16
#